data_AF-A9DE51-F1
#
_entry.id   AF-A9DE51-F1
#
_cell.length_a   1.000
_cell.length_b   1.000
_cell.length_c   1.000
_cell.angle_alpha   90.00
_cell.angle_beta   90.00
_cell.angle_gamma   90.00
#
_symmetry.space_group_name_H-M   'P 1'
#
loop_
_entity.id
_entity.type
_entity.pdbx_description
1 polymer ?
#
loop_
_entity_poly.entity_id
_entity_poly.type
_entity_poly.pdbx_seq_one_letter_code
_entity_poly.pdbx_strand_id
1 'polypeptide(L)'
;MQVLASTGGTGVARGTLTPRRPLPKPCTQQFLPPLRPRRAASLQKTGIVMDLRPINETYSVAGQISAEDLEAIKAAGFKSIVCHRPDGEAPDQPGFDSVKQAAEALGLEVRHIPIGPMGVTADAVREMVDAIEEMPQPMLGYCRSGARSTSVYQHTAHLRG
;
A
#
# COMPACT_ATOMS: atom_id res chain seq x y z
N MET A 1 54.59 51.48 -42.63
CA MET A 1 54.04 50.81 -41.43
C MET A 1 53.26 49.60 -41.92
N GLN A 2 53.91 48.47 -42.23
CA GLN A 2 54.41 47.45 -41.29
C GLN A 2 53.32 46.85 -40.38
N VAL A 3 52.99 45.58 -40.69
CA VAL A 3 52.80 44.38 -39.83
C VAL A 3 51.75 44.52 -38.69
N LEU A 4 50.74 43.66 -38.54
CA LEU A 4 50.84 42.23 -38.23
C LEU A 4 49.52 41.49 -38.48
N ALA A 5 49.64 40.35 -39.14
CA ALA A 5 48.69 39.25 -39.11
C ALA A 5 48.57 38.69 -37.69
N SER A 6 47.35 38.41 -37.25
CA SER A 6 47.09 37.59 -36.07
C SER A 6 46.56 36.24 -36.54
N THR A 7 47.45 35.25 -36.52
CA THR A 7 47.15 33.83 -36.58
C THR A 7 46.63 33.39 -35.21
N GLY A 8 45.36 32.98 -35.15
CA GLY A 8 44.74 32.34 -33.99
C GLY A 8 44.12 31.02 -34.41
N GLY A 9 44.92 29.95 -34.36
CA GLY A 9 44.43 28.59 -34.52
C GLY A 9 43.78 28.10 -33.23
N THR A 10 42.65 27.42 -33.37
CA THR A 10 42.12 26.53 -32.33
C THR A 10 41.50 25.33 -33.02
N GLY A 11 42.28 24.27 -33.09
CA GLY A 11 41.81 22.94 -33.46
C GLY A 11 40.83 22.45 -32.41
N VAL A 12 39.63 22.09 -32.85
CA VAL A 12 38.68 21.35 -32.01
C VAL A 12 38.75 19.89 -32.45
N ALA A 13 39.11 19.08 -31.47
CA ALA A 13 39.44 17.67 -31.59
C ALA A 13 38.28 16.83 -32.13
N ARG A 14 38.64 15.85 -32.97
CA ARG A 14 37.84 14.67 -33.28
C ARG A 14 37.67 13.86 -31.98
N GLY A 15 36.58 14.10 -31.27
CA GLY A 15 36.11 13.27 -30.18
C GLY A 15 35.31 12.09 -30.73
N THR A 16 35.94 10.92 -30.77
CA THR A 16 35.31 9.62 -31.03
C THR A 16 34.26 9.34 -29.96
N LEU A 17 32.99 9.54 -30.29
CA LEU A 17 31.88 9.11 -29.45
C LEU A 17 31.73 7.59 -29.57
N THR A 18 31.95 6.96 -28.42
CA THR A 18 31.85 5.56 -28.03
C THR A 18 30.62 4.82 -28.59
N PRO A 19 30.72 3.49 -28.78
CA PRO A 19 29.58 2.68 -29.18
C PRO A 19 28.50 2.71 -28.08
N ARG A 20 27.27 3.00 -28.49
CA ARG A 20 26.08 2.97 -27.63
C ARG A 20 25.94 1.56 -27.06
N ARG A 21 25.99 1.47 -25.73
CA ARG A 21 25.65 0.29 -24.94
C ARG A 21 24.23 -0.16 -25.33
N PRO A 22 24.01 -1.42 -25.74
CA PRO A 22 22.66 -1.89 -25.99
C PRO A 22 21.88 -1.92 -24.66
N LEU A 23 20.65 -1.41 -24.69
CA LEU A 23 19.69 -1.45 -23.60
C LEU A 23 19.49 -2.92 -23.15
N PRO A 24 19.40 -3.20 -21.84
CA PRO A 24 18.97 -4.52 -21.39
C PRO A 24 17.52 -4.75 -21.85
N LYS A 25 17.28 -5.93 -22.44
CA LYS A 25 15.96 -6.38 -22.88
C LYS A 25 14.96 -6.28 -21.71
N PRO A 26 13.70 -5.87 -21.94
CA PRO A 26 12.68 -5.97 -20.92
C PRO A 26 12.59 -7.44 -20.49
N CYS A 27 12.98 -7.68 -19.24
CA CYS A 27 12.86 -8.95 -18.57
C CYS A 27 11.39 -9.34 -18.67
N THR A 28 11.13 -10.40 -19.43
CA THR A 28 10.00 -11.31 -19.34
C THR A 28 8.94 -10.87 -18.35
N GLN A 29 7.85 -10.34 -18.89
CA GLN A 29 6.53 -10.29 -18.29
C GLN A 29 6.28 -11.61 -17.56
N GLN A 30 6.51 -11.61 -16.25
CA GLN A 30 6.14 -12.71 -15.38
C GLN A 30 4.62 -12.74 -15.39
N PHE A 31 4.08 -13.60 -16.23
CA PHE A 31 2.71 -14.07 -16.14
C PHE A 31 2.48 -14.49 -14.69
N LEU A 32 1.74 -13.66 -13.95
CA LEU A 32 1.23 -14.02 -12.64
C LEU A 32 0.30 -15.22 -12.85
N PRO A 33 0.53 -16.37 -12.19
CA PRO A 33 -0.37 -17.51 -12.34
C PRO A 33 -1.77 -17.15 -11.83
N PRO A 34 -2.85 -17.76 -12.36
CA PRO A 34 -4.17 -17.55 -11.82
C PRO A 34 -4.15 -18.00 -10.35
N LEU A 35 -4.45 -17.06 -9.45
CA LEU A 35 -4.61 -17.30 -8.03
C LEU A 35 -5.73 -18.32 -7.85
N ARG A 36 -5.38 -19.61 -7.76
CA ARG A 36 -6.31 -20.65 -7.34
C ARG A 36 -6.72 -20.34 -5.90
N PRO A 37 -8.02 -20.47 -5.54
CA PRO A 37 -8.44 -20.30 -4.16
C PRO A 37 -7.89 -21.47 -3.35
N ARG A 38 -6.82 -21.23 -2.59
CA ARG A 38 -6.37 -22.18 -1.57
C ARG A 38 -7.39 -22.12 -0.44
N ARG A 39 -8.19 -23.19 -0.37
CA ARG A 39 -8.98 -23.68 0.77
C ARG A 39 -8.65 -22.98 2.08
N ALA A 40 -9.71 -22.46 2.72
CA ALA A 40 -9.80 -22.10 4.13
C ALA A 40 -8.80 -22.85 5.02
N ALA A 41 -7.67 -22.21 5.29
CA ALA A 41 -6.73 -22.66 6.30
C ALA A 41 -6.89 -21.72 7.48
N SER A 42 -7.32 -22.29 8.61
CA SER A 42 -7.29 -21.68 9.93
C SER A 42 -6.05 -20.77 10.10
N LEU A 43 -6.27 -19.45 10.05
CA LEU A 43 -5.28 -18.37 10.13
C LEU A 43 -4.71 -18.20 11.56
N GLN A 44 -4.55 -19.28 12.31
CA GLN A 44 -4.06 -19.24 13.71
C GLN A 44 -2.59 -19.64 13.83
N LYS A 45 -1.88 -19.87 12.71
CA LYS A 45 -0.54 -20.49 12.74
C LYS A 45 0.49 -19.81 11.84
N THR A 46 0.59 -18.50 11.95
CA THR A 46 1.80 -17.75 11.59
C THR A 46 2.02 -16.80 12.76
N GLY A 47 3.22 -16.76 13.34
CA GLY A 47 3.54 -16.00 14.57
C GLY A 47 3.36 -14.49 14.39
N ILE A 48 2.12 -14.05 14.35
CA ILE A 48 1.71 -12.66 14.18
C ILE A 48 1.44 -12.15 15.59
N VAL A 49 2.31 -11.28 16.09
CA VAL A 49 2.17 -10.58 17.38
C VAL A 49 1.11 -9.47 17.25
N MET A 50 0.07 -9.68 16.44
CA MET A 50 -1.05 -8.76 16.26
C MET A 50 -2.36 -9.50 16.49
N ASP A 51 -3.28 -8.84 17.20
CA ASP A 51 -4.64 -9.30 17.40
C ASP A 51 -5.44 -9.19 16.09
N LEU A 52 -5.27 -10.19 15.22
CA LEU A 52 -6.05 -10.34 13.99
C LEU A 52 -7.35 -11.06 14.31
N ARG A 53 -8.47 -10.37 14.08
CA ARG A 53 -9.82 -10.92 14.25
C ARG A 53 -10.49 -11.03 12.88
N PRO A 54 -10.56 -12.24 12.29
CA PRO A 54 -11.27 -12.42 11.03
C PRO A 54 -12.77 -12.24 11.24
N ILE A 55 -13.41 -11.42 10.40
CA ILE A 55 -14.87 -11.23 10.42
C ILE A 55 -15.52 -12.11 9.36
N ASN A 56 -14.97 -12.13 8.14
CA ASN A 56 -15.40 -12.93 7.01
C ASN A 56 -14.19 -13.43 6.21
N GLU A 57 -14.42 -14.27 5.20
CA GLU A 57 -13.35 -14.79 4.31
C GLU A 57 -12.61 -13.69 3.55
N THR A 58 -13.25 -12.53 3.36
CA THR A 58 -12.73 -11.40 2.56
C THR A 58 -12.36 -10.18 3.40
N TYR A 59 -12.75 -10.14 4.69
CA TYR A 59 -12.51 -9.02 5.59
C TYR A 59 -12.03 -9.48 6.96
N SER A 60 -10.88 -8.96 7.38
CA SER A 60 -10.36 -9.14 8.72
C SER A 60 -10.14 -7.79 9.38
N VAL A 61 -10.16 -7.77 10.72
CA VAL A 61 -9.81 -6.56 11.48
C VAL A 61 -8.57 -6.78 12.33
N ALA A 62 -7.80 -5.72 12.55
CA ALA A 62 -6.62 -5.73 13.40
C ALA A 62 -6.63 -4.57 14.41
N GLY A 63 -5.84 -4.74 15.47
CA GLY A 63 -5.36 -3.64 16.31
C GLY A 63 -4.35 -2.73 15.58
N GLN A 64 -3.61 -1.93 16.33
CA GLN A 64 -2.58 -1.05 15.76
C GLN A 64 -1.52 -1.90 15.03
N ILE A 65 -1.22 -1.54 13.78
CA ILE A 65 -0.16 -2.16 12.98
C ILE A 65 1.04 -1.22 12.84
N SER A 66 2.20 -1.81 12.64
CA SER A 66 3.48 -1.16 12.31
C SER A 66 3.91 -1.49 10.87
N ALA A 67 4.98 -0.87 10.38
CA ALA A 67 5.49 -1.14 9.03
C ALA A 67 6.09 -2.56 8.90
N GLU A 68 6.67 -3.09 9.98
CA GLU A 68 7.26 -4.44 10.03
C GLU A 68 6.17 -5.52 9.87
N ASP A 69 4.96 -5.21 10.32
CA ASP A 69 3.80 -6.08 10.26
C ASP A 69 3.25 -6.24 8.83
N LEU A 70 3.53 -5.28 7.95
CA LEU A 70 3.04 -5.30 6.57
C LEU A 70 3.57 -6.49 5.77
N GLU A 71 4.80 -6.92 6.05
CA GLU A 71 5.37 -8.13 5.44
C GLU A 71 4.59 -9.38 5.86
N ALA A 72 4.24 -9.47 7.14
CA ALA A 72 3.43 -10.57 7.67
C ALA A 72 1.99 -10.53 7.11
N ILE A 73 1.41 -9.34 6.98
CA ILE A 73 0.08 -9.13 6.38
C ILE A 73 0.08 -9.57 4.91
N LYS A 74 1.11 -9.22 4.14
CA LYS A 74 1.28 -9.72 2.77
C LYS A 74 1.47 -11.23 2.72
N ALA A 75 2.26 -11.80 3.63
CA ALA A 75 2.48 -13.23 3.72
C ALA A 75 1.20 -14.00 4.11
N ALA A 76 0.31 -13.38 4.89
CA ALA A 76 -1.02 -13.89 5.20
C ALA A 76 -1.98 -13.84 4.00
N GLY A 77 -1.62 -13.14 2.92
CA GLY A 77 -2.37 -13.10 1.67
C GLY A 77 -3.35 -11.94 1.54
N PHE A 78 -3.27 -10.94 2.43
CA PHE A 78 -4.02 -9.70 2.29
C PHE A 78 -3.49 -8.88 1.11
N LYS A 79 -4.40 -8.21 0.41
CA LYS A 79 -4.07 -7.36 -0.75
C LYS A 79 -4.34 -5.88 -0.48
N SER A 80 -5.30 -5.59 0.39
CA SER A 80 -5.67 -4.21 0.73
C SER A 80 -5.76 -4.01 2.23
N ILE A 81 -5.52 -2.79 2.67
CA ILE A 81 -5.52 -2.38 4.07
C ILE A 81 -6.34 -1.09 4.21
N VAL A 82 -7.19 -1.00 5.23
CA VAL A 82 -7.95 0.20 5.55
C VAL A 82 -7.64 0.69 6.95
N CYS A 83 -7.21 1.94 7.06
CA CYS A 83 -6.99 2.61 8.32
C CYS A 83 -8.23 3.42 8.71
N HIS A 84 -8.83 3.08 9.86
CA HIS A 84 -9.98 3.82 10.40
C HIS A 84 -9.61 4.87 11.47
N ARG A 85 -8.31 5.10 11.67
CA ARG A 85 -7.80 6.01 12.70
C ARG A 85 -7.58 7.40 12.10
N PRO A 86 -8.17 8.47 12.66
CA PRO A 86 -7.86 9.83 12.22
C PRO A 86 -6.39 10.17 12.51
N ASP A 87 -5.75 10.88 11.58
CA ASP A 87 -4.41 11.41 11.77
C ASP A 87 -4.41 12.53 12.82
N GLY A 88 -3.36 12.59 13.64
CA GLY A 88 -3.21 13.58 14.72
C GLY A 88 -3.89 13.20 16.04
N GLU A 89 -4.38 11.97 16.22
CA GLU A 89 -5.05 11.54 17.47
C GLU A 89 -4.06 11.40 18.65
N ALA A 90 -2.77 11.17 18.39
CA ALA A 90 -1.74 11.09 19.42
C ALA A 90 -0.37 11.55 18.89
N PRO A 91 0.47 12.19 19.73
CA PRO A 91 1.83 12.60 19.35
C PRO A 91 2.78 11.43 19.06
N ASP A 92 2.37 10.21 19.42
CA ASP A 92 3.09 8.95 19.20
C ASP A 92 2.48 8.12 18.04
N GLN A 93 1.73 8.78 17.14
CA GLN A 93 1.22 8.11 15.95
C GLN A 93 2.36 7.87 14.95
N PRO A 94 2.61 6.62 14.52
CA PRO A 94 3.35 6.41 13.28
C PRO A 94 2.55 7.06 12.15
N GLY A 95 3.18 7.96 11.41
CA GLY A 95 2.52 8.67 10.32
C GLY A 95 1.91 7.67 9.35
N PHE A 96 0.61 7.82 9.05
CA PHE A 96 -0.09 6.96 8.10
C PHE A 96 0.66 6.93 6.76
N ASP A 97 1.26 8.04 6.34
CA ASP A 97 2.11 8.13 5.15
C ASP A 97 3.27 7.13 5.14
N SER A 98 3.94 6.90 6.27
CA SER A 98 5.04 5.93 6.34
C SER A 98 4.55 4.50 6.16
N VAL A 99 3.42 4.15 6.79
CA VAL A 99 2.79 2.83 6.64
C VAL A 99 2.28 2.65 5.21
N LYS A 100 1.67 3.70 4.64
CA LYS A 100 1.20 3.72 3.25
C LYS A 100 2.34 3.49 2.27
N GLN A 101 3.45 4.23 2.39
CA GLN A 101 4.60 4.06 1.50
C GLN A 101 5.20 2.65 1.59
N ALA A 102 5.32 2.10 2.80
CA ALA A 102 5.81 0.73 3.00
C ALA A 102 4.85 -0.31 2.40
N ALA A 103 3.54 -0.10 2.54
CA ALA A 103 2.53 -0.99 1.98
C ALA A 103 2.49 -0.92 0.45
N GLU A 104 2.55 0.28 -0.13
CA GLU A 104 2.63 0.49 -1.58
C GLU A 104 3.91 -0.14 -2.17
N ALA A 105 5.05 -0.02 -1.47
CA ALA A 105 6.29 -0.70 -1.87
C ALA A 105 6.16 -2.24 -1.86
N LEU A 106 5.29 -2.76 -0.99
CA LEU A 106 4.92 -4.18 -0.94
C LEU A 106 3.80 -4.54 -1.94
N GLY A 107 3.25 -3.59 -2.68
CA GLY A 107 2.13 -3.82 -3.61
C GLY A 107 0.80 -4.09 -2.91
N LEU A 108 0.64 -3.59 -1.68
CA LEU A 108 -0.61 -3.59 -0.93
C LEU A 108 -1.30 -2.25 -1.16
N GLU A 109 -2.60 -2.28 -1.44
CA GLU A 109 -3.39 -1.05 -1.53
C GLU A 109 -3.77 -0.58 -0.13
N VAL A 110 -3.58 0.70 0.16
CA VAL A 110 -3.96 1.27 1.46
C VAL A 110 -4.94 2.41 1.27
N ARG A 111 -6.05 2.35 2.01
CA ARG A 111 -7.05 3.41 2.07
C ARG A 111 -7.21 3.94 3.49
N HIS A 112 -7.39 5.25 3.59
CA HIS A 112 -7.61 5.94 4.86
C HIS A 112 -9.04 6.42 4.95
N ILE A 113 -9.77 5.95 5.95
CA ILE A 113 -11.17 6.33 6.21
C ILE A 113 -11.25 6.80 7.66
N PRO A 114 -10.96 8.08 7.95
CA PRO A 114 -10.89 8.56 9.32
C PRO A 114 -12.25 8.52 10.01
N ILE A 115 -12.39 7.69 11.06
CA ILE A 115 -13.59 7.65 11.91
C ILE A 115 -13.32 8.47 13.17
N GLY A 116 -13.95 9.63 13.22
CA GLY A 116 -13.85 10.56 14.34
C GLY A 116 -14.56 10.08 15.61
N PRO A 117 -14.44 10.84 16.72
CA PRO A 117 -15.08 10.51 18.00
C PRO A 117 -16.61 10.54 17.96
N MET A 118 -17.19 11.15 16.91
CA MET A 118 -18.63 11.13 16.64
C MET A 118 -19.17 9.73 16.26
N GLY A 119 -18.28 8.75 16.07
CA GLY A 119 -18.64 7.37 15.74
C GLY A 119 -18.71 7.11 14.24
N VAL A 120 -19.37 6.00 13.87
CA VAL A 120 -19.54 5.58 12.48
C VAL A 120 -20.54 6.52 11.79
N THR A 121 -20.05 7.35 10.86
CA THR A 121 -20.91 8.24 10.05
C THR A 121 -21.36 7.56 8.77
N ALA A 122 -22.48 8.01 8.20
CA ALA A 122 -22.96 7.48 6.92
C ALA A 122 -21.94 7.68 5.78
N ASP A 123 -21.14 8.74 5.83
CA ASP A 123 -20.06 8.98 4.86
C ASP A 123 -18.96 7.93 5.01
N ALA A 124 -18.50 7.65 6.23
CA ALA A 124 -17.50 6.61 6.47
C ALA A 124 -17.98 5.21 6.04
N VAL A 125 -19.28 4.93 6.19
CA VAL A 125 -19.88 3.68 5.71
C VAL A 125 -19.88 3.64 4.18
N ARG A 126 -20.24 4.72 3.49
CA ARG A 126 -20.19 4.80 2.03
C ARG A 126 -18.77 4.62 1.49
N GLU A 127 -17.80 5.35 2.05
CA GLU A 127 -16.38 5.21 1.71
C GLU A 127 -15.86 3.78 1.93
N MET A 128 -16.35 3.09 2.98
CA MET A 128 -16.00 1.70 3.23
C MET A 128 -16.63 0.75 2.20
N VAL A 129 -17.86 1.01 1.75
CA VAL A 129 -18.50 0.25 0.66
C VAL A 129 -17.70 0.44 -0.63
N ASP A 130 -17.40 1.68 -1.01
CA ASP A 130 -16.60 1.99 -2.20
C ASP A 130 -15.23 1.31 -2.12
N ALA A 131 -14.60 1.32 -0.94
CA ALA A 131 -13.36 0.61 -0.70
C ALA A 131 -13.47 -0.90 -0.94
N ILE A 132 -14.56 -1.54 -0.52
CA ILE A 132 -14.78 -2.98 -0.72
C ILE A 132 -15.02 -3.33 -2.19
N GLU A 133 -15.63 -2.43 -2.96
CA GLU A 133 -15.95 -2.60 -4.38
C GLU A 133 -14.77 -2.30 -5.31
N GLU A 134 -13.99 -1.27 -4.99
CA GLU A 134 -12.83 -0.86 -5.79
C GLU A 134 -11.58 -1.69 -5.51
N MET A 135 -11.34 -2.06 -4.24
CA MET A 135 -10.07 -2.63 -3.83
C MET A 135 -10.05 -4.16 -3.85
N PRO A 136 -8.89 -4.78 -4.12
CA PRO A 136 -8.76 -6.22 -4.19
C PRO A 136 -8.90 -6.90 -2.81
N GLN A 137 -9.76 -7.92 -2.74
CA GLN A 137 -9.94 -8.75 -1.55
C GLN A 137 -8.92 -9.91 -1.51
N PRO A 138 -8.50 -10.40 -0.32
CA PRO A 138 -8.98 -10.04 1.02
C PRO A 138 -8.34 -8.76 1.58
N MET A 139 -9.14 -7.97 2.31
CA MET A 139 -8.71 -6.70 2.90
C MET A 139 -8.64 -6.76 4.44
N LEU A 140 -7.78 -5.92 5.01
CA LEU A 140 -7.55 -5.80 6.45
C LEU A 140 -7.90 -4.41 6.95
N GLY A 141 -8.91 -4.29 7.82
CA GLY A 141 -9.26 -3.03 8.48
C GLY A 141 -8.59 -2.90 9.84
N TYR A 142 -7.71 -1.91 10.04
CA TYR A 142 -7.05 -1.70 11.32
C TYR A 142 -7.44 -0.37 11.98
N CYS A 143 -7.37 -0.36 13.30
CA CYS A 143 -7.59 0.82 14.13
C CYS A 143 -6.76 0.68 15.42
N ARG A 144 -6.91 1.59 16.40
CA ARG A 144 -6.21 1.48 17.69
C ARG A 144 -6.49 0.16 18.42
N SER A 145 -7.75 -0.28 18.44
CA SER A 145 -8.20 -1.52 19.10
C SER A 145 -9.02 -2.44 18.19
N GLY A 146 -9.18 -2.09 16.91
CA GLY A 146 -10.03 -2.81 15.95
C GLY A 146 -11.55 -2.62 16.11
N ALA A 147 -12.04 -2.09 17.23
CA ALA A 147 -13.48 -1.94 17.49
C ALA A 147 -14.20 -1.05 16.46
N ARG A 148 -13.60 0.11 16.10
CA ARG A 148 -14.14 1.02 15.08
C ARG A 148 -14.25 0.34 13.71
N SER A 149 -13.23 -0.43 13.31
CA SER A 149 -13.20 -1.19 12.06
C SER A 149 -14.27 -2.28 12.01
N THR A 150 -14.58 -2.91 13.16
CA THR A 150 -15.70 -3.86 13.25
C THR A 150 -17.04 -3.14 13.12
N SER A 151 -17.24 -2.04 13.85
CA SER A 151 -18.50 -1.29 13.81
C SER A 151 -18.82 -0.78 12.41
N VAL A 152 -17.88 -0.14 11.70
CA VAL A 152 -18.14 0.37 10.35
C VAL A 152 -18.48 -0.76 9.39
N TYR A 153 -17.77 -1.89 9.48
CA TYR A 153 -18.06 -3.04 8.65
C TYR A 153 -19.45 -3.63 8.91
N GLN A 154 -19.87 -3.72 10.18
CA GLN A 154 -21.24 -4.15 10.53
C GLN A 154 -22.32 -3.22 9.98
N HIS A 155 -22.06 -1.91 9.90
CA HIS A 155 -22.98 -0.96 9.27
C HIS A 155 -23.01 -1.13 7.74
N THR A 156 -21.86 -1.36 7.10
CA THR A 156 -21.82 -1.66 5.65
C THR A 156 -22.56 -2.96 5.31
N ALA A 157 -22.44 -3.99 6.15
CA ALA A 157 -23.10 -5.27 5.92
C ALA A 157 -24.64 -5.14 5.87
N HIS A 158 -25.23 -4.24 6.66
CA HIS A 158 -26.67 -3.96 6.62
C HIS A 158 -27.12 -3.26 5.32
N LEU A 159 -26.25 -2.52 4.65
CA LEU A 159 -26.58 -1.84 3.39
C LEU A 159 -26.43 -2.76 2.16
N ARG A 160 -25.71 -3.88 2.31
CA ARG A 160 -25.46 -4.86 1.25
C ARG A 160 -26.40 -6.08 1.30
N GLY A 161 -27.29 -6.13 2.29
CA GLY A 161 -28.33 -7.15 2.43
C GLY A 161 -29.67 -6.68 1.88
#